data_AF-A0A383VQH0-F1
#
_entry.id   AF-A0A383VQH0-F1
#
_cell.length_a   1.000
_cell.length_b   1.000
_cell.length_c   1.000
_cell.angle_alpha   90.00
_cell.angle_beta   90.00
_cell.angle_gamma   90.00
#
_symmetry.space_group_name_H-M   'P 1'
#
loop_
_entity.id
_entity.type
_entity.pdbx_description
1 polymer ?
#
loop_
_entity_poly.entity_id
_entity_poly.type
_entity_poly.pdbx_seq_one_letter_code
_entity_poly.pdbx_strand_id
1 'polypeptide(L)'
;MAQLGGGGPQTLFGFQLVSAALSAENKPCNVGLAAGVGKDLPKPCKEWLRSIGCNTAGLFVGQQPTPRAWQVFEEDGRRTQIWRVRECDELYQQLRPSFAQLPAAFQASRHYHLGIHAGHAPMKLLRALREASHAHGGLLSVETYTACNSPPPDQQLAALLQAVDIFSPNEAEAASIVGPGSPQQLVQRLLAAGARTVSLRMGPEGVLVAHGPSRTMWHVPAVPGTRVVDVTGCGNAFCGGFLAGLHAGLSLLDAARWGCVAGSIMAEWQGVPPAEMLWAPLLQQAAAKHALLQAAGFEASAFPRDWLSGSSVSNTGLSSSSSSSDGAVRHVGDGVPPDGAAEAVPAASSSGSSAVRGLPVQRQACGAMQSCSGSSLPVRQMQRQHSPCYSRTASSSRRLLRSQGLVRSSLVLASAVRQKACVRL
;
A
#
# COMPACT_ATOMS: atom_id res chain seq x y z
N MET A 1 -4.44 5.79 24.08
CA MET A 1 -5.73 6.11 23.40
C MET A 1 -5.63 5.67 21.94
N ALA A 2 -6.52 4.80 21.43
CA ALA A 2 -6.44 4.14 20.11
C ALA A 2 -6.29 5.12 18.93
N GLN A 3 -5.12 5.19 18.27
CA GLN A 3 -4.93 5.98 17.04
C GLN A 3 -5.17 5.16 15.78
N LEU A 4 -6.00 5.69 14.88
CA LEU A 4 -6.23 5.07 13.57
C LEU A 4 -4.93 5.00 12.76
N GLY A 5 -4.73 3.90 12.07
CA GLY A 5 -3.72 3.82 11.04
C GLY A 5 -3.87 2.58 10.19
N GLY A 6 -2.84 2.30 9.40
CA GLY A 6 -2.87 1.26 8.39
C GLY A 6 -2.77 1.87 7.00
N GLY A 7 -2.41 1.05 6.01
CA GLY A 7 -2.21 1.54 4.64
C GLY A 7 -3.38 2.36 4.13
N GLY A 8 -4.61 1.87 4.33
CA GLY A 8 -5.86 2.54 3.91
C GLY A 8 -6.01 3.95 4.47
N PRO A 9 -6.14 4.13 5.80
CA PRO A 9 -6.25 5.47 6.39
C PRO A 9 -5.08 6.41 6.07
N GLN A 10 -3.86 5.88 5.96
CA GLN A 10 -2.66 6.70 5.74
C GLN A 10 -2.54 7.14 4.26
N THR A 11 -2.86 6.26 3.31
CA THR A 11 -3.03 6.61 1.90
C THR A 11 -4.17 7.60 1.71
N LEU A 12 -5.30 7.36 2.36
CA LEU A 12 -6.46 8.23 2.32
C LEU A 12 -6.14 9.64 2.83
N PHE A 13 -5.38 9.76 3.93
CA PHE A 13 -4.85 11.03 4.40
C PHE A 13 -4.04 11.74 3.30
N GLY A 14 -3.04 11.05 2.72
CA GLY A 14 -2.18 11.65 1.70
C GLY A 14 -2.97 12.12 0.48
N PHE A 15 -3.96 11.32 0.04
CA PHE A 15 -4.83 11.69 -1.08
C PHE A 15 -5.67 12.92 -0.76
N GLN A 16 -6.30 12.97 0.42
CA GLN A 16 -7.14 14.11 0.81
C GLN A 16 -6.33 15.38 1.00
N LEU A 17 -5.17 15.30 1.64
CA LEU A 17 -4.29 16.44 1.84
C LEU A 17 -3.90 17.08 0.49
N VAL A 18 -3.40 16.27 -0.44
CA VAL A 18 -2.93 16.76 -1.74
C VAL A 18 -4.09 17.21 -2.62
N SER A 19 -5.19 16.47 -2.66
CA SER A 19 -6.36 16.87 -3.47
C SER A 19 -6.98 18.18 -2.97
N ALA A 20 -7.01 18.40 -1.65
CA ALA A 20 -7.42 19.68 -1.08
C ALA A 20 -6.41 20.79 -1.41
N ALA A 21 -5.10 20.55 -1.29
CA ALA A 21 -4.07 21.55 -1.60
C ALA A 21 -4.03 21.98 -3.07
N LEU A 22 -4.46 21.10 -3.98
CA LEU A 22 -4.56 21.37 -5.41
C LEU A 22 -5.93 21.92 -5.85
N SER A 23 -6.91 21.95 -4.95
CA SER A 23 -8.27 22.41 -5.24
C SER A 23 -8.36 23.93 -5.09
N ALA A 24 -8.99 24.61 -6.05
CA ALA A 24 -9.22 26.05 -5.98
C ALA A 24 -10.05 26.47 -4.75
N GLU A 25 -10.87 25.57 -4.21
CA GLU A 25 -11.70 25.81 -3.02
C GLU A 25 -11.06 25.27 -1.73
N ASN A 26 -9.81 24.75 -1.79
CA ASN A 26 -9.18 24.02 -0.69
C ASN A 26 -10.03 22.85 -0.17
N LYS A 27 -10.87 22.27 -1.04
CA LYS A 27 -11.78 21.18 -0.69
C LYS A 27 -11.24 19.83 -1.17
N PRO A 28 -11.22 18.81 -0.30
CA PRO A 28 -10.82 17.47 -0.68
C PRO A 28 -11.75 16.88 -1.74
N CYS A 29 -11.21 15.99 -2.57
CA CYS A 29 -12.01 15.20 -3.48
C CYS A 29 -12.88 14.19 -2.72
N ASN A 30 -13.97 13.74 -3.34
CA ASN A 30 -14.72 12.61 -2.79
C ASN A 30 -13.87 11.35 -2.94
N VAL A 31 -13.46 10.77 -1.82
CA VAL A 31 -12.70 9.53 -1.77
C VAL A 31 -13.30 8.57 -0.75
N GLY A 32 -13.50 7.33 -1.17
CA GLY A 32 -13.98 6.27 -0.29
C GLY A 32 -12.86 5.40 0.27
N LEU A 33 -13.17 4.72 1.37
CA LEU A 33 -12.38 3.63 1.92
C LEU A 33 -13.20 2.35 1.90
N ALA A 34 -12.72 1.36 1.15
CA ALA A 34 -13.28 0.00 1.17
C ALA A 34 -12.40 -0.90 2.03
N ALA A 35 -12.91 -1.45 3.15
CA ALA A 35 -12.16 -2.33 4.05
C ALA A 35 -13.10 -3.13 4.96
N GLY A 36 -12.67 -4.31 5.40
CA GLY A 36 -13.32 -5.00 6.52
C GLY A 36 -12.96 -4.41 7.88
N VAL A 37 -13.93 -4.32 8.78
CA VAL A 37 -13.78 -3.88 10.17
C VAL A 37 -14.52 -4.85 11.08
N GLY A 38 -14.14 -4.94 12.36
CA GLY A 38 -14.94 -5.65 13.34
C GLY A 38 -16.05 -4.78 13.91
N LYS A 39 -16.97 -5.39 14.66
CA LYS A 39 -18.01 -4.67 15.43
C LYS A 39 -17.43 -3.69 16.46
N ASP A 40 -16.17 -3.92 16.83
CA ASP A 40 -15.39 -3.22 17.84
C ASP A 40 -14.56 -2.04 17.29
N LEU A 41 -14.77 -1.59 16.04
CA LEU A 41 -14.07 -0.42 15.48
C LEU A 41 -14.27 0.81 16.38
N PRO A 42 -13.18 1.39 16.95
CA PRO A 42 -13.31 2.49 17.91
C PRO A 42 -14.03 3.72 17.33
N LYS A 43 -14.86 4.36 18.14
CA LYS A 43 -15.60 5.59 17.77
C LYS A 43 -14.67 6.71 17.26
N PRO A 44 -13.53 7.02 17.92
CA PRO A 44 -12.60 8.04 17.41
C PRO A 44 -12.05 7.75 16.01
N CYS A 45 -11.86 6.47 15.66
CA CYS A 45 -11.42 6.09 14.31
C CYS A 45 -12.49 6.38 13.26
N LYS A 46 -13.77 6.13 13.57
CA LYS A 46 -14.89 6.45 12.68
C LYS A 46 -15.06 7.95 12.52
N GLU A 47 -14.90 8.70 13.61
CA GLU A 47 -14.96 10.17 13.61
C GLU A 47 -13.84 10.78 12.78
N TRP A 48 -12.61 10.26 12.91
CA TRP A 48 -11.48 10.71 12.10
C TRP A 48 -11.72 10.47 10.59
N LEU A 49 -12.24 9.30 10.20
CA LEU A 49 -12.57 9.05 8.79
C LEU A 49 -13.58 10.07 8.26
N ARG A 50 -14.60 10.42 9.06
CA ARG A 50 -15.58 11.44 8.68
C ARG A 50 -14.97 12.84 8.62
N SER A 51 -14.07 13.20 9.54
CA SER A 51 -13.47 14.52 9.60
C SER A 51 -12.58 14.80 8.39
N ILE A 52 -11.95 13.77 7.81
CA ILE A 52 -11.20 13.91 6.56
C ILE A 52 -12.07 13.82 5.30
N GLY A 53 -13.40 13.78 5.43
CA GLY A 53 -14.33 13.68 4.30
C GLY A 53 -14.35 12.32 3.60
N CYS A 54 -13.95 11.24 4.29
CA CYS A 54 -13.97 9.89 3.72
C CYS A 54 -15.40 9.38 3.55
N ASN A 55 -15.71 8.86 2.36
CA ASN A 55 -16.88 8.03 2.17
C ASN A 55 -16.65 6.64 2.77
N THR A 56 -17.34 6.34 3.86
CA THR A 56 -17.20 5.08 4.61
C THR A 56 -18.19 3.98 4.19
N ALA A 57 -18.92 4.16 3.09
CA ALA A 57 -19.89 3.17 2.60
C ALA A 57 -19.27 1.81 2.23
N GLY A 58 -17.95 1.75 1.98
CA GLY A 58 -17.22 0.51 1.76
C GLY A 58 -16.63 -0.11 3.03
N LEU A 59 -17.00 0.34 4.23
CA LEU A 59 -16.62 -0.35 5.46
C LEU A 59 -17.56 -1.53 5.72
N PHE A 60 -17.02 -2.74 5.62
CA PHE A 60 -17.76 -3.99 5.82
C PHE A 60 -17.56 -4.48 7.24
N VAL A 61 -18.63 -4.61 8.01
CA VAL A 61 -18.54 -5.17 9.36
C VAL A 61 -18.54 -6.69 9.26
N GLY A 62 -17.39 -7.31 9.55
CA GLY A 62 -17.24 -8.76 9.57
C GLY A 62 -17.33 -9.37 10.97
N GLN A 63 -17.07 -10.67 11.06
CA GLN A 63 -17.12 -11.43 12.32
C GLN A 63 -15.81 -11.37 13.11
N GLN A 64 -14.68 -11.11 12.45
CA GLN A 64 -13.39 -10.97 13.11
C GLN A 64 -13.27 -9.59 13.75
N PRO A 65 -12.54 -9.46 14.87
CA PRO A 65 -12.28 -8.15 15.47
C PRO A 65 -11.58 -7.22 14.48
N THR A 66 -11.80 -5.93 14.66
CA THR A 66 -11.04 -4.87 13.99
C THR A 66 -9.57 -5.14 14.26
N PRO A 67 -8.71 -5.27 13.24
CA PRO A 67 -7.30 -5.49 13.47
C PRO A 67 -6.71 -4.40 14.35
N ARG A 68 -5.77 -4.80 15.19
CA ARG A 68 -5.03 -3.91 16.09
C ARG A 68 -3.60 -4.40 16.16
N ALA A 69 -2.66 -3.47 16.24
CA ALA A 69 -1.27 -3.79 16.45
C ALA A 69 -0.59 -2.72 17.31
N TRP A 70 0.35 -3.15 18.13
CA TRP A 70 1.33 -2.27 18.74
C TRP A 70 2.47 -2.02 17.76
N GLN A 71 2.93 -0.78 17.69
CA GLN A 71 4.15 -0.40 16.99
C GLN A 71 5.17 -0.09 18.07
N VAL A 72 6.23 -0.90 18.13
CA VAL A 72 7.35 -0.70 19.06
C VAL A 72 8.50 -0.14 18.25
N PHE A 73 9.06 0.97 18.71
CA PHE A 73 10.23 1.60 18.12
C PHE A 73 11.38 1.49 19.10
N GLU A 74 12.51 1.08 18.57
CA GLU A 74 13.78 0.97 19.27
C GLU A 74 14.60 2.24 19.03
N GLU A 75 15.60 2.49 19.88
CA GLU A 75 16.49 3.66 19.73
C GLU A 75 17.30 3.64 18.42
N ASP A 76 17.59 2.44 17.89
CA ASP A 76 18.25 2.23 16.60
C ASP A 76 17.31 2.47 15.40
N GLY A 77 16.07 2.89 15.64
CA GLY A 77 15.06 3.14 14.61
C GLY A 77 14.34 1.87 14.11
N ARG A 78 14.70 0.68 14.61
CA ARG A 78 13.98 -0.56 14.29
C ARG A 78 12.54 -0.46 14.78
N ARG A 79 11.61 -0.86 13.92
CA ARG A 79 10.18 -0.92 14.23
C ARG A 79 9.67 -2.36 14.22
N THR A 80 9.15 -2.80 15.35
CA THR A 80 8.49 -4.11 15.48
C THR A 80 6.97 -3.91 15.58
N GLN A 81 6.23 -4.60 14.71
CA GLN A 81 4.77 -4.62 14.80
C GLN A 81 4.31 -5.89 15.53
N ILE A 82 3.56 -5.72 16.62
CA ILE A 82 2.99 -6.82 17.40
C ILE A 82 1.47 -6.82 17.22
N TRP A 83 0.95 -7.82 16.52
CA TRP A 83 -0.49 -7.95 16.32
C TRP A 83 -1.23 -8.33 17.60
N ARG A 84 -2.39 -7.71 17.78
CA ARG A 84 -3.28 -7.91 18.94
C ARG A 84 -4.57 -8.63 18.56
N VAL A 85 -4.57 -9.24 17.37
CA VAL A 85 -5.61 -10.11 16.85
C VAL A 85 -4.93 -11.37 16.34
N ARG A 86 -5.62 -12.50 16.38
CA ARG A 86 -5.11 -13.74 15.80
C ARG A 86 -5.04 -13.56 14.28
N GLU A 87 -3.86 -13.82 13.71
CA GLU A 87 -3.71 -13.90 12.27
C GLU A 87 -4.32 -15.21 11.77
N CYS A 88 -5.31 -15.11 10.90
CA CYS A 88 -6.00 -16.24 10.29
C CYS A 88 -6.56 -15.85 8.91
N ASP A 89 -6.87 -16.84 8.08
CA ASP A 89 -7.38 -16.61 6.73
C ASP A 89 -8.69 -15.83 6.74
N GLU A 90 -9.55 -16.04 7.73
CA GLU A 90 -10.82 -15.31 7.87
C GLU A 90 -10.59 -13.81 8.12
N LEU A 91 -9.55 -13.45 8.90
CA LEU A 91 -9.17 -12.05 9.08
C LEU A 91 -8.71 -11.46 7.76
N TYR A 92 -7.86 -12.17 7.02
CA TYR A 92 -7.39 -11.69 5.71
C TYR A 92 -8.53 -11.55 4.69
N GLN A 93 -9.49 -12.47 4.67
CA GLN A 93 -10.68 -12.40 3.83
C GLN A 93 -11.58 -11.22 4.22
N GLN A 94 -11.85 -11.02 5.51
CA GLN A 94 -12.63 -9.88 6.00
C GLN A 94 -12.04 -8.57 5.48
N LEU A 95 -10.72 -8.46 5.58
CA LEU A 95 -10.02 -7.24 5.30
C LEU A 95 -9.98 -6.91 3.78
N ARG A 96 -10.13 -7.90 2.87
CA ARG A 96 -10.13 -7.70 1.40
C ARG A 96 -11.53 -7.90 0.78
N PRO A 97 -12.36 -6.85 0.69
CA PRO A 97 -13.62 -6.97 -0.04
C PRO A 97 -13.35 -7.29 -1.52
N SER A 98 -14.14 -8.19 -2.09
CA SER A 98 -14.15 -8.45 -3.53
C SER A 98 -14.74 -7.25 -4.29
N PHE A 99 -14.45 -7.14 -5.59
CA PHE A 99 -14.98 -6.07 -6.43
C PHE A 99 -16.52 -6.00 -6.40
N ALA A 100 -17.19 -7.16 -6.44
CA ALA A 100 -18.64 -7.26 -6.43
C ALA A 100 -19.28 -6.80 -5.11
N GLN A 101 -18.53 -6.85 -4.00
CA GLN A 101 -19.01 -6.36 -2.70
C GLN A 101 -18.93 -4.84 -2.57
N LEU A 102 -18.17 -4.17 -3.44
CA LEU A 102 -18.01 -2.72 -3.36
C LEU A 102 -19.34 -2.01 -3.66
N PRO A 103 -19.64 -0.89 -2.98
CA PRO A 103 -20.76 -0.04 -3.36
C PRO A 103 -20.72 0.34 -4.84
N ALA A 104 -21.87 0.54 -5.49
CA ALA A 104 -21.92 0.90 -6.92
C ALA A 104 -21.12 2.18 -7.22
N ALA A 105 -21.19 3.19 -6.35
CA ALA A 105 -20.37 4.40 -6.46
C ALA A 105 -18.86 4.13 -6.40
N PHE A 106 -18.46 3.06 -5.71
CA PHE A 106 -17.06 2.66 -5.56
C PHE A 106 -16.60 1.91 -6.80
N GLN A 107 -17.43 1.00 -7.34
CA GLN A 107 -17.15 0.31 -8.61
C GLN A 107 -17.01 1.25 -9.82
N ALA A 108 -17.64 2.44 -9.75
CA ALA A 108 -17.56 3.48 -10.79
C ALA A 108 -16.41 4.49 -10.58
N SER A 109 -15.45 4.18 -9.71
CA SER A 109 -14.39 5.15 -9.39
C SER A 109 -13.33 5.20 -10.47
N ARG A 110 -12.82 6.41 -10.73
CA ARG A 110 -11.78 6.63 -11.73
C ARG A 110 -10.47 5.96 -11.33
N HIS A 111 -10.01 6.19 -10.11
CA HIS A 111 -8.75 5.64 -9.62
C HIS A 111 -9.00 4.65 -8.50
N TYR A 112 -8.09 3.67 -8.39
CA TYR A 112 -8.00 2.76 -7.27
C TYR A 112 -6.56 2.70 -6.78
N HIS A 113 -6.40 2.62 -5.47
CA HIS A 113 -5.13 2.29 -4.82
C HIS A 113 -5.31 1.04 -3.98
N LEU A 114 -4.34 0.12 -3.93
CA LEU A 114 -4.42 -1.16 -3.20
C LEU A 114 -3.06 -1.58 -2.58
N GLY A 115 -3.03 -1.91 -1.29
CA GLY A 115 -1.87 -2.56 -0.67
C GLY A 115 -1.87 -4.08 -0.87
N ILE A 116 -0.77 -4.67 -1.34
CA ILE A 116 -0.66 -6.12 -1.64
C ILE A 116 0.62 -6.76 -1.09
N HIS A 117 0.64 -8.09 -1.04
CA HIS A 117 1.86 -8.87 -0.93
C HIS A 117 2.23 -9.37 -2.33
N ALA A 118 3.43 -9.07 -2.82
CA ALA A 118 3.81 -9.41 -4.20
C ALA A 118 3.79 -10.93 -4.47
N GLY A 119 4.23 -11.75 -3.50
CA GLY A 119 4.13 -13.21 -3.56
C GLY A 119 2.71 -13.80 -3.51
N HIS A 120 1.67 -13.02 -3.15
CA HIS A 120 0.29 -13.50 -3.01
C HIS A 120 -0.71 -12.45 -3.49
N ALA A 121 -0.45 -11.87 -4.67
CA ALA A 121 -1.26 -10.79 -5.21
C ALA A 121 -2.69 -11.28 -5.56
N PRO A 122 -3.74 -10.50 -5.20
CA PRO A 122 -5.13 -10.88 -5.49
C PRO A 122 -5.49 -10.59 -6.96
N MET A 123 -4.95 -11.40 -7.88
CA MET A 123 -5.00 -11.14 -9.33
C MET A 123 -6.41 -10.92 -9.89
N LYS A 124 -7.42 -11.64 -9.40
CA LYS A 124 -8.82 -11.44 -9.81
C LYS A 124 -9.33 -10.04 -9.45
N LEU A 125 -9.02 -9.56 -8.25
CA LEU A 125 -9.39 -8.22 -7.80
C LEU A 125 -8.62 -7.15 -8.59
N LEU A 126 -7.30 -7.32 -8.77
CA LEU A 126 -6.48 -6.37 -9.53
C LEU A 126 -7.01 -6.17 -10.96
N ARG A 127 -7.34 -7.26 -11.67
CA ARG A 127 -7.88 -7.19 -13.03
C ARG A 127 -9.23 -6.47 -13.08
N ALA A 128 -10.16 -6.81 -12.18
CA ALA A 128 -11.47 -6.16 -12.12
C ALA A 128 -11.36 -4.66 -11.81
N LEU A 129 -10.47 -4.28 -10.88
CA LEU A 129 -10.23 -2.88 -10.56
C LEU A 129 -9.61 -2.12 -11.71
N ARG A 130 -8.62 -2.72 -12.40
CA ARG A 130 -7.99 -2.08 -13.54
C ARG A 130 -8.99 -1.87 -14.68
N GLU A 131 -9.78 -2.88 -15.00
CA GLU A 131 -10.82 -2.77 -16.03
C GLU A 131 -11.82 -1.65 -15.70
N ALA A 132 -12.36 -1.64 -14.48
CA ALA A 132 -13.29 -0.61 -14.05
C ALA A 132 -12.66 0.80 -14.04
N SER A 133 -11.39 0.91 -13.66
CA SER A 133 -10.63 2.15 -13.65
C SER A 133 -10.38 2.68 -15.06
N HIS A 134 -9.97 1.81 -15.98
CA HIS A 134 -9.68 2.16 -17.38
C HIS A 134 -10.95 2.54 -18.14
N ALA A 135 -12.09 1.92 -17.84
CA ALA A 135 -13.39 2.34 -18.37
C ALA A 135 -13.74 3.80 -18.04
N HIS A 136 -13.12 4.37 -17.01
CA HIS A 136 -13.27 5.78 -16.59
C HIS A 136 -12.01 6.63 -16.84
N GLY A 137 -11.05 6.13 -17.63
CA GLY A 137 -9.82 6.86 -17.95
C GLY A 137 -8.97 7.19 -16.72
N GLY A 138 -8.92 6.27 -15.75
CA GLY A 138 -8.08 6.41 -14.56
C GLY A 138 -6.99 5.35 -14.44
N LEU A 139 -6.54 5.12 -13.21
CA LEU A 139 -5.34 4.33 -12.91
C LEU A 139 -5.58 3.37 -11.74
N LEU A 140 -4.96 2.19 -11.83
CA LEU A 140 -4.74 1.30 -10.68
C LEU A 140 -3.32 1.45 -10.16
N SER A 141 -3.20 1.99 -8.95
CA SER A 141 -1.97 2.07 -8.18
C SER A 141 -1.91 0.96 -7.14
N VAL A 142 -0.76 0.33 -6.96
CA VAL A 142 -0.54 -0.63 -5.88
C VAL A 142 0.76 -0.37 -5.15
N GLU A 143 0.76 -0.67 -3.86
CA GLU A 143 1.97 -0.68 -3.04
C GLU A 143 2.14 -2.04 -2.37
N THR A 144 3.38 -2.34 -1.99
CA THR A 144 3.69 -3.49 -1.14
C THR A 144 3.68 -3.09 0.33
N TYR A 145 3.30 -4.04 1.21
CA TYR A 145 3.24 -3.79 2.66
C TYR A 145 4.28 -4.58 3.48
N THR A 146 4.97 -5.53 2.87
CA THR A 146 6.06 -6.29 3.50
C THR A 146 6.95 -6.90 2.42
N ALA A 147 8.21 -7.12 2.76
CA ALA A 147 9.14 -7.91 1.96
C ALA A 147 8.63 -9.35 1.79
N CYS A 148 8.92 -9.95 0.65
CA CYS A 148 8.65 -11.36 0.41
C CYS A 148 9.69 -12.23 1.12
N ASN A 149 9.27 -13.36 1.69
CA ASN A 149 10.19 -14.34 2.27
C ASN A 149 11.08 -15.00 1.19
N SER A 150 10.54 -15.11 -0.01
CA SER A 150 11.24 -15.56 -1.21
C SER A 150 10.74 -14.76 -2.42
N PRO A 151 11.59 -14.49 -3.43
CA PRO A 151 11.15 -13.82 -4.65
C PRO A 151 9.97 -14.56 -5.31
N PRO A 152 8.94 -13.84 -5.79
CA PRO A 152 7.88 -14.46 -6.57
C PRO A 152 8.44 -15.05 -7.88
N PRO A 153 7.91 -16.17 -8.39
CA PRO A 153 8.30 -16.69 -9.70
C PRO A 153 8.11 -15.65 -10.80
N ASP A 154 9.01 -15.62 -11.79
CA ASP A 154 9.04 -14.60 -12.85
C ASP A 154 7.69 -14.43 -13.56
N GLN A 155 7.01 -15.53 -13.89
CA GLN A 155 5.69 -15.48 -14.54
C GLN A 155 4.63 -14.83 -13.64
N GLN A 156 4.68 -15.08 -12.33
CA GLN A 156 3.76 -14.48 -11.37
C GLN A 156 4.06 -13.00 -11.18
N LEU A 157 5.35 -12.64 -11.09
CA LEU A 157 5.77 -11.26 -11.00
C LEU A 157 5.34 -10.46 -12.24
N ALA A 158 5.60 -10.99 -13.43
CA ALA A 158 5.19 -10.37 -14.68
C ALA A 158 3.68 -10.20 -14.76
N ALA A 159 2.91 -11.22 -14.39
CA ALA A 159 1.45 -11.13 -14.36
C ALA A 159 0.94 -10.04 -13.41
N LEU A 160 1.55 -9.90 -12.22
CA LEU A 160 1.24 -8.84 -11.26
C LEU A 160 1.55 -7.45 -11.84
N LEU A 161 2.79 -7.25 -12.31
CA LEU A 161 3.25 -5.93 -12.76
C LEU A 161 2.51 -5.46 -14.00
N GLN A 162 2.15 -6.38 -14.90
CA GLN A 162 1.31 -6.09 -16.06
C GLN A 162 -0.15 -5.81 -15.70
N ALA A 163 -0.62 -6.19 -14.51
CA ALA A 163 -2.01 -5.99 -14.08
C ALA A 163 -2.25 -4.67 -13.33
N VAL A 164 -1.25 -3.79 -13.24
CA VAL A 164 -1.32 -2.51 -12.52
C VAL A 164 -0.67 -1.40 -13.34
N ASP A 165 -1.03 -0.15 -13.08
CA ASP A 165 -0.48 1.00 -13.83
C ASP A 165 0.69 1.65 -13.09
N ILE A 166 0.67 1.59 -11.75
CA ILE A 166 1.73 2.08 -10.86
C ILE A 166 2.04 1.02 -9.81
N PHE A 167 3.31 0.62 -9.71
CA PHE A 167 3.82 -0.27 -8.68
C PHE A 167 4.76 0.52 -7.75
N SER A 168 4.44 0.61 -6.46
CA SER A 168 5.19 1.43 -5.49
C SER A 168 5.71 0.61 -4.29
N PRO A 169 6.84 -0.10 -4.46
CA PRO A 169 7.55 -0.72 -3.35
C PRO A 169 8.45 0.29 -2.63
N ASN A 170 8.90 -0.04 -1.43
CA ASN A 170 10.14 0.53 -0.88
C ASN A 170 11.37 -0.30 -1.31
N GLU A 171 12.57 0.15 -0.98
CA GLU A 171 13.83 -0.53 -1.35
C GLU A 171 13.91 -1.98 -0.87
N ALA A 172 13.61 -2.24 0.41
CA ALA A 172 13.65 -3.59 0.97
C ALA A 172 12.61 -4.52 0.31
N GLU A 173 11.42 -4.01 0.06
CA GLU A 173 10.36 -4.72 -0.65
C GLU A 173 10.79 -5.03 -2.09
N ALA A 174 11.32 -4.05 -2.82
CA ALA A 174 11.79 -4.25 -4.19
C ALA A 174 12.95 -5.26 -4.23
N ALA A 175 13.94 -5.14 -3.33
CA ALA A 175 15.04 -6.09 -3.22
C ALA A 175 14.56 -7.52 -2.93
N SER A 176 13.52 -7.68 -2.12
CA SER A 176 12.92 -9.01 -1.86
C SER A 176 12.19 -9.61 -3.07
N ILE A 177 11.81 -8.78 -4.05
CA ILE A 177 11.05 -9.20 -5.24
C ILE A 177 11.98 -9.48 -6.41
N VAL A 178 12.96 -8.60 -6.67
CA VAL A 178 13.84 -8.66 -7.85
C VAL A 178 15.32 -8.89 -7.50
N GLY A 179 15.63 -9.25 -6.25
CA GLY A 179 16.99 -9.41 -5.75
C GLY A 179 17.66 -8.10 -5.35
N PRO A 180 18.73 -8.15 -4.54
CA PRO A 180 19.43 -6.97 -4.02
C PRO A 180 20.12 -6.16 -5.13
N GLY A 181 20.30 -4.86 -4.90
CA GLY A 181 20.98 -3.97 -5.84
C GLY A 181 20.76 -2.51 -5.48
N SER A 182 21.39 -1.61 -6.25
CA SER A 182 21.13 -0.18 -6.12
C SER A 182 19.68 0.16 -6.46
N PRO A 183 19.12 1.28 -5.96
CA PRO A 183 17.76 1.69 -6.29
C PRO A 183 17.46 1.71 -7.80
N GLN A 184 18.42 2.15 -8.61
CA GLN A 184 18.31 2.15 -10.06
C GLN A 184 18.22 0.73 -10.62
N GLN A 185 19.03 -0.21 -10.13
CA GLN A 185 18.97 -1.62 -10.54
C GLN A 185 17.64 -2.28 -10.14
N LEU A 186 17.09 -1.94 -8.96
CA LEU A 186 15.79 -2.43 -8.52
C LEU A 186 14.67 -1.96 -9.46
N VAL A 187 14.64 -0.66 -9.78
CA VAL A 187 13.69 -0.06 -10.72
C VAL A 187 13.81 -0.70 -12.10
N GLN A 188 15.03 -0.86 -12.62
CA GLN A 188 15.28 -1.50 -13.92
C GLN A 188 14.68 -2.89 -14.01
N ARG A 189 14.95 -3.75 -13.01
CA ARG A 189 14.46 -5.12 -13.00
C ARG A 189 12.93 -5.18 -12.89
N LEU A 190 12.32 -4.27 -12.13
CA LEU A 190 10.85 -4.17 -12.08
C LEU A 190 10.25 -3.74 -13.43
N LEU A 191 10.87 -2.78 -14.13
CA LEU A 191 10.42 -2.39 -15.47
C LEU A 191 10.61 -3.52 -16.49
N ALA A 192 11.76 -4.20 -16.46
CA ALA A 192 12.05 -5.35 -17.32
C ALA A 192 11.08 -6.52 -17.06
N ALA A 193 10.66 -6.71 -15.81
CA ALA A 193 9.64 -7.67 -15.44
C ALA A 193 8.20 -7.26 -15.85
N GLY A 194 8.00 -6.07 -16.42
CA GLY A 194 6.74 -5.64 -17.02
C GLY A 194 6.00 -4.53 -16.28
N ALA A 195 6.62 -3.87 -15.30
CA ALA A 195 6.00 -2.71 -14.67
C ALA A 195 5.90 -1.53 -15.66
N ARG A 196 4.73 -0.89 -15.74
CA ARG A 196 4.55 0.32 -16.55
C ARG A 196 5.18 1.55 -15.90
N THR A 197 4.90 1.74 -14.61
CA THR A 197 5.43 2.84 -13.79
C THR A 197 5.88 2.26 -12.46
N VAL A 198 7.11 2.59 -12.06
CA VAL A 198 7.64 2.23 -10.74
C VAL A 198 7.84 3.52 -9.96
N SER A 199 7.38 3.52 -8.71
CA SER A 199 7.67 4.57 -7.73
C SER A 199 8.35 3.94 -6.53
N LEU A 200 9.68 3.84 -6.58
CA LEU A 200 10.51 3.22 -5.55
C LEU A 200 10.75 4.21 -4.41
N ARG A 201 10.16 3.93 -3.24
CA ARG A 201 10.26 4.77 -2.05
C ARG A 201 11.54 4.46 -1.28
N MET A 202 12.36 5.48 -0.99
CA MET A 202 13.72 5.33 -0.46
C MET A 202 13.91 6.06 0.88
N GLY A 203 12.83 6.22 1.65
CA GLY A 203 12.86 6.88 2.96
C GLY A 203 13.47 8.30 2.91
N PRO A 204 14.59 8.56 3.62
CA PRO A 204 15.21 9.89 3.64
C PRO A 204 15.78 10.32 2.27
N GLU A 205 16.02 9.38 1.36
CA GLU A 205 16.47 9.69 -0.01
C GLU A 205 15.30 10.05 -0.95
N GLY A 206 14.05 10.06 -0.46
CA GLY A 206 12.88 10.43 -1.24
C GLY A 206 12.37 9.29 -2.12
N VAL A 207 12.22 9.53 -3.43
CA VAL A 207 11.61 8.57 -4.37
C VAL A 207 12.30 8.57 -5.73
N LEU A 208 12.49 7.38 -6.29
CA LEU A 208 12.77 7.20 -7.72
C LEU A 208 11.48 6.84 -8.46
N VAL A 209 11.08 7.69 -9.40
CA VAL A 209 9.94 7.43 -10.28
C VAL A 209 10.44 7.14 -11.67
N ALA A 210 10.07 5.99 -12.22
CA ALA A 210 10.42 5.62 -13.58
C ALA A 210 9.19 5.21 -14.37
N HIS A 211 9.13 5.66 -15.63
CA HIS A 211 8.07 5.33 -16.55
C HIS A 211 8.64 4.60 -17.77
N GLY A 212 8.27 3.32 -17.89
CA GLY A 212 8.74 2.46 -18.98
C GLY A 212 8.40 3.01 -20.38
N PRO A 213 7.14 3.43 -20.65
CA PRO A 213 6.75 3.94 -21.96
C PRO A 213 7.54 5.16 -22.44
N SER A 214 7.78 6.15 -21.58
CA SER A 214 8.56 7.35 -21.95
C SER A 214 10.06 7.15 -21.81
N ARG A 215 10.51 6.05 -21.19
CA ARG A 215 11.92 5.80 -20.87
C ARG A 215 12.55 6.99 -20.12
N THR A 216 11.87 7.44 -19.08
CA THR A 216 12.32 8.55 -18.22
C THR A 216 12.30 8.15 -16.74
N MET A 217 13.36 8.53 -16.03
CA MET A 217 13.49 8.32 -14.59
C MET A 217 13.81 9.64 -13.91
N TRP A 218 13.16 9.87 -12.76
CA TRP A 218 13.33 11.06 -11.94
C TRP A 218 13.63 10.67 -10.52
N HIS A 219 14.60 11.35 -9.93
CA HIS A 219 14.81 11.36 -8.49
C HIS A 219 14.18 12.62 -7.90
N VAL A 220 13.28 12.42 -6.93
CA VAL A 220 12.72 13.49 -6.13
C VAL A 220 13.21 13.30 -4.69
N PRO A 221 13.96 14.27 -4.13
CA PRO A 221 14.47 14.13 -2.77
C PRO A 221 13.33 14.14 -1.74
N ALA A 222 13.63 13.71 -0.52
CA ALA A 222 12.74 13.95 0.61
C ALA A 222 12.63 15.46 0.89
N VAL A 223 11.53 15.88 1.53
CA VAL A 223 11.32 17.29 1.89
C VAL A 223 12.40 17.71 2.91
N PRO A 224 13.23 18.72 2.61
CA PRO A 224 14.28 19.18 3.53
C PRO A 224 13.71 19.66 4.87
N GLY A 225 14.45 19.42 5.95
CA GLY A 225 14.10 19.91 7.30
C GLY A 225 12.85 19.25 7.91
N THR A 226 12.41 18.09 7.39
CA THR A 226 11.27 17.36 7.97
C THR A 226 11.62 16.84 9.36
N ARG A 227 10.79 17.17 10.36
CA ARG A 227 10.95 16.72 11.74
C ARG A 227 10.37 15.31 11.91
N VAL A 228 11.20 14.28 11.78
CA VAL A 228 10.74 12.89 11.86
C VAL A 228 10.36 12.51 13.30
N VAL A 229 9.09 12.17 13.50
CA VAL A 229 8.49 11.70 14.77
C VAL A 229 8.10 10.23 14.65
N ASP A 230 7.46 9.83 13.55
CA ASP A 230 7.03 8.44 13.30
C ASP A 230 7.02 8.16 11.79
N VAL A 231 7.83 7.20 11.35
CA VAL A 231 7.92 6.81 9.93
C VAL A 231 6.72 5.96 9.46
N THR A 232 5.82 5.57 10.36
CA THR A 232 4.71 4.67 10.09
C THR A 232 3.69 5.30 9.18
N GLY A 233 3.64 4.80 7.94
CA GLY A 233 2.65 5.23 6.97
C GLY A 233 3.09 6.39 6.09
N CYS A 234 4.33 6.87 6.23
CA CYS A 234 4.90 7.87 5.33
C CYS A 234 4.83 7.41 3.86
N GLY A 235 5.18 6.15 3.60
CA GLY A 235 5.06 5.56 2.27
C GLY A 235 3.62 5.41 1.78
N ASN A 236 2.66 5.15 2.67
CA ASN A 236 1.24 5.06 2.32
C ASN A 236 0.69 6.46 1.97
N ALA A 237 0.98 7.46 2.81
CA ALA A 237 0.66 8.86 2.56
C ALA A 237 1.28 9.37 1.25
N PHE A 238 2.53 8.98 0.97
CA PHE A 238 3.15 9.22 -0.34
C PHE A 238 2.29 8.65 -1.48
N CYS A 239 1.88 7.38 -1.41
CA CYS A 239 1.09 6.78 -2.49
C CYS A 239 -0.24 7.50 -2.71
N GLY A 240 -0.89 7.91 -1.61
CA GLY A 240 -2.11 8.71 -1.66
C GLY A 240 -1.89 10.07 -2.31
N GLY A 241 -0.87 10.81 -1.87
CA GLY A 241 -0.54 12.13 -2.41
C GLY A 241 -0.12 12.06 -3.88
N PHE A 242 0.67 11.05 -4.25
CA PHE A 242 1.06 10.80 -5.63
C PHE A 242 -0.15 10.56 -6.53
N LEU A 243 -1.09 9.69 -6.10
CA LEU A 243 -2.30 9.43 -6.88
C LEU A 243 -3.22 10.65 -6.95
N ALA A 244 -3.28 11.48 -5.91
CA ALA A 244 -4.04 12.74 -5.94
C ALA A 244 -3.44 13.76 -6.93
N GLY A 245 -2.11 13.87 -7.00
CA GLY A 245 -1.45 14.70 -8.00
C GLY A 245 -1.78 14.25 -9.43
N LEU A 246 -1.73 12.94 -9.69
CA LEU A 246 -2.13 12.39 -10.99
C LEU A 246 -3.62 12.57 -11.29
N HIS A 247 -4.48 12.46 -10.27
CA HIS A 247 -5.91 12.75 -10.40
C HIS A 247 -6.16 14.20 -10.83
N ALA A 248 -5.37 15.15 -10.29
CA ALA A 248 -5.40 16.56 -10.65
C ALA A 248 -4.76 16.87 -12.02
N GLY A 249 -4.23 15.86 -12.73
CA GLY A 249 -3.65 16.02 -14.06
C GLY A 249 -2.19 16.48 -14.06
N LEU A 250 -1.49 16.40 -12.92
CA LEU A 250 -0.07 16.73 -12.84
C LEU A 250 0.80 15.68 -13.58
N SER A 251 2.04 16.09 -13.91
CA SER A 251 3.06 15.19 -14.42
C SER A 251 3.45 14.14 -13.36
N LEU A 252 4.10 13.03 -13.76
CA LEU A 252 4.63 12.05 -12.82
C LEU A 252 5.61 12.68 -11.81
N LEU A 253 6.46 13.59 -12.28
CA LEU A 253 7.41 14.31 -11.43
C LEU A 253 6.70 15.19 -10.40
N ASP A 254 5.75 16.01 -10.84
CA ASP A 254 5.05 16.93 -9.94
C ASP A 254 4.13 16.20 -8.97
N ALA A 255 3.47 15.15 -9.43
CA ALA A 255 2.71 14.28 -8.54
C ALA A 255 3.64 13.62 -7.50
N ALA A 256 4.85 13.20 -7.88
CA ALA A 256 5.80 12.60 -6.94
C ALA A 256 6.27 13.58 -5.88
N ARG A 257 6.47 14.86 -6.23
CA ARG A 257 6.73 15.94 -5.25
C ARG A 257 5.61 16.04 -4.22
N TRP A 258 4.35 16.04 -4.67
CA TRP A 258 3.20 16.05 -3.76
C TRP A 258 3.10 14.78 -2.91
N GLY A 259 3.49 13.62 -3.47
CA GLY A 259 3.69 12.40 -2.69
C GLY A 259 4.71 12.60 -1.57
N CYS A 260 5.89 13.17 -1.86
CA CYS A 260 6.91 13.48 -0.87
C CYS A 260 6.42 14.46 0.20
N VAL A 261 5.64 15.48 -0.19
CA VAL A 261 4.97 16.39 0.75
C VAL A 261 4.07 15.63 1.72
N ALA A 262 3.15 14.80 1.20
CA ALA A 262 2.23 14.02 2.03
C ALA A 262 2.96 13.05 2.97
N GLY A 263 3.98 12.35 2.46
CA GLY A 263 4.82 11.46 3.25
C GLY A 263 5.58 12.19 4.36
N SER A 264 6.14 13.37 4.05
CA SER A 264 6.86 14.18 5.04
C SER A 264 5.96 14.73 6.13
N ILE A 265 4.73 15.14 5.82
CA ILE A 265 3.79 15.59 6.84
C ILE A 265 3.39 14.43 7.74
N MET A 266 3.09 13.25 7.17
CA MET A 266 2.83 12.04 7.97
C MET A 266 3.98 11.73 8.93
N ALA A 267 5.24 11.96 8.51
CA ALA A 267 6.42 11.70 9.34
C ALA A 267 6.46 12.53 10.63
N GLU A 268 5.81 13.70 10.67
CA GLU A 268 5.85 14.62 11.81
C GLU A 268 4.81 14.32 12.90
N TRP A 269 4.01 13.28 12.72
CA TRP A 269 2.93 12.89 13.62
C TRP A 269 3.01 11.42 13.99
N GLN A 270 2.69 11.07 15.24
CA GLN A 270 2.44 9.68 15.60
C GLN A 270 1.11 9.22 14.99
N GLY A 271 1.18 8.23 14.10
CA GLY A 271 0.02 7.80 13.33
C GLY A 271 -0.52 8.92 12.42
N VAL A 272 -1.83 8.90 12.16
CA VAL A 272 -2.46 9.95 11.35
C VAL A 272 -2.57 11.28 12.13
N PRO A 273 -2.42 12.45 11.48
CA PRO A 273 -2.61 13.73 12.14
C PRO A 273 -4.01 13.85 12.78
N PRO A 274 -4.13 14.52 13.94
CA PRO A 274 -5.41 14.63 14.64
C PRO A 274 -6.44 15.43 13.82
N ALA A 275 -7.71 15.11 14.01
CA ALA A 275 -8.81 15.69 13.24
C ALA A 275 -8.88 17.23 13.33
N GLU A 276 -8.51 17.78 14.49
CA GLU A 276 -8.50 19.22 14.79
C GLU A 276 -7.49 20.03 13.97
N MET A 277 -6.39 19.38 13.56
CA MET A 277 -5.33 20.02 12.77
C MET A 277 -5.61 19.97 11.27
N LEU A 278 -6.72 19.33 10.85
CA LEU A 278 -6.97 19.08 9.44
C LEU A 278 -7.25 20.37 8.65
N TRP A 279 -6.83 20.31 7.39
CA TRP A 279 -6.99 21.33 6.36
C TRP A 279 -6.20 22.60 6.62
N ALA A 280 -6.72 23.65 7.27
CA ALA A 280 -6.04 24.96 7.19
C ALA A 280 -4.55 24.94 7.60
N PRO A 281 -4.15 24.40 8.77
CA PRO A 281 -2.74 24.29 9.15
C PRO A 281 -1.94 23.35 8.23
N LEU A 282 -2.49 22.17 7.91
CA LEU A 282 -1.80 21.18 7.09
C LEU A 282 -1.65 21.61 5.62
N LEU A 283 -2.59 22.37 5.08
CA LEU A 283 -2.53 22.92 3.72
C LEU A 283 -1.47 24.01 3.62
N GLN A 284 -1.38 24.90 4.63
CA GLN A 284 -0.29 25.87 4.72
C GLN A 284 1.06 25.16 4.79
N GLN A 285 1.16 24.12 5.63
CA GLN A 285 2.36 23.31 5.74
C GLN A 285 2.71 22.60 4.43
N ALA A 286 1.71 22.03 3.75
CA ALA A 286 1.91 21.33 2.48
C ALA A 286 2.41 22.27 1.39
N ALA A 287 1.85 23.50 1.30
CA ALA A 287 2.31 24.53 0.37
C ALA A 287 3.76 24.93 0.64
N ALA A 288 4.14 25.17 1.91
CA ALA A 288 5.51 25.51 2.28
C ALA A 288 6.49 24.40 1.91
N LYS A 289 6.15 23.14 2.21
CA LYS A 289 6.98 21.97 1.90
C LYS A 289 7.09 21.72 0.39
N HIS A 290 6.01 21.96 -0.36
CA HIS A 290 6.06 21.88 -1.82
C HIS A 290 7.00 22.93 -2.42
N ALA A 291 6.98 24.17 -1.91
CA ALA A 291 7.90 25.22 -2.33
C ALA A 291 9.37 24.85 -2.05
N LEU A 292 9.67 24.19 -0.92
CA LEU A 292 11.01 23.68 -0.63
C LEU A 292 11.47 22.65 -1.66
N LEU A 293 10.62 21.71 -2.07
CA LEU A 293 10.96 20.72 -3.11
C LEU A 293 11.11 21.35 -4.49
N GLN A 294 10.35 22.39 -4.80
CA GLN A 294 10.53 23.13 -6.06
C GLN A 294 11.89 23.85 -6.09
N ALA A 295 12.32 24.40 -4.95
CA ALA A 295 13.62 25.07 -4.82
C ALA A 295 14.81 24.09 -4.82
N ALA A 296 14.66 22.89 -4.26
CA ALA A 296 15.72 21.89 -4.16
C ALA A 296 16.17 21.30 -5.52
N GLY A 297 15.42 21.54 -6.60
CA GLY A 297 15.70 20.95 -7.91
C GLY A 297 15.36 19.46 -7.96
N PHE A 298 15.65 18.82 -9.10
CA PHE A 298 15.46 17.39 -9.30
C PHE A 298 16.47 16.89 -10.33
N GLU A 299 16.87 15.62 -10.19
CA GLU A 299 17.71 14.97 -11.18
C GLU A 299 16.83 14.14 -12.12
N ALA A 300 16.81 14.52 -13.39
CA ALA A 300 16.23 13.71 -14.45
C ALA A 300 17.34 12.96 -15.16
N SER A 301 17.20 11.65 -15.28
CA SER A 301 18.07 10.83 -16.13
C SER A 301 17.24 10.20 -17.24
N ALA A 302 17.73 10.32 -18.47
CA ALA A 302 17.25 9.49 -19.56
C ALA A 302 17.69 8.05 -19.31
N PHE A 303 16.85 7.10 -19.68
CA PHE A 303 17.23 5.68 -19.71
C PHE A 303 18.50 5.55 -20.59
N PRO A 304 19.60 4.94 -20.11
CA PRO A 304 20.71 4.53 -20.98
C PRO A 304 20.16 3.77 -22.21
N ARG A 305 20.76 3.95 -23.39
CA ARG A 305 20.21 3.40 -24.65
C ARG A 305 20.07 1.87 -24.63
N ASP A 306 20.84 1.18 -23.80
CA ASP A 306 20.96 -0.29 -23.75
C ASP A 306 20.19 -0.94 -22.59
N TRP A 307 19.30 -0.20 -21.92
CA TRP A 307 18.71 -0.61 -20.62
C TRP A 307 17.60 -1.66 -20.70
N LEU A 308 16.93 -1.79 -21.85
CA LEU A 308 15.84 -2.75 -22.06
C LEU A 308 16.24 -3.92 -22.97
N SER A 309 17.42 -3.89 -23.59
CA SER A 309 17.99 -5.07 -24.24
C SER A 309 18.43 -6.01 -23.14
N GLY A 310 17.73 -7.13 -22.98
CA GLY A 310 17.96 -8.16 -21.96
C GLY A 310 19.29 -8.91 -22.10
N SER A 311 20.40 -8.20 -22.25
CA SER A 311 21.74 -8.74 -22.14
C SER A 311 21.98 -9.01 -20.66
N SER A 312 21.98 -10.29 -20.28
CA SER A 312 22.51 -10.74 -19.01
C SER A 312 23.84 -10.05 -18.74
N VAL A 313 23.91 -9.21 -17.70
CA VAL A 313 25.20 -8.70 -17.23
C VAL A 313 25.94 -9.90 -16.66
N SER A 314 26.82 -10.49 -17.47
CA SER A 314 27.79 -11.46 -17.05
C SER A 314 28.72 -10.78 -16.04
N ASN A 315 28.77 -11.33 -14.83
CA ASN A 315 29.69 -10.89 -13.80
C ASN A 315 31.11 -11.33 -14.21
N THR A 316 31.85 -10.47 -14.90
CA THR A 316 33.25 -10.72 -15.26
C THR A 316 34.13 -9.53 -14.87
N GLY A 317 34.84 -9.71 -13.76
CA GLY A 317 36.24 -9.32 -13.59
C GLY A 317 36.59 -7.83 -13.59
N LEU A 318 36.64 -7.23 -12.40
CA LEU A 318 37.57 -6.13 -12.12
C LEU A 318 38.86 -6.73 -11.55
N SER A 319 39.82 -7.01 -12.42
CA SER A 319 41.23 -7.17 -12.05
C SER A 319 41.81 -5.77 -11.84
N SER A 320 42.09 -5.40 -10.59
CA SER A 320 42.83 -4.18 -10.26
C SER A 320 44.33 -4.41 -10.53
N SER A 321 44.85 -3.70 -11.52
CA SER A 321 46.29 -3.54 -11.73
C SER A 321 46.88 -2.60 -10.67
N SER A 322 47.73 -3.13 -9.80
CA SER A 322 48.56 -2.35 -8.87
C SER A 322 49.82 -1.86 -9.59
N SER A 323 50.02 -0.54 -9.66
CA SER A 323 51.30 0.08 -9.95
C SER A 323 52.00 0.46 -8.64
N SER A 324 53.18 -0.11 -8.46
CA SER A 324 54.16 0.09 -7.40
C SER A 324 54.81 1.48 -7.41
N SER A 325 55.12 2.01 -6.24
CA SER A 325 56.36 2.77 -6.00
C SER A 325 56.72 2.79 -4.50
N ASP A 326 57.98 2.46 -4.27
CA ASP A 326 58.74 2.37 -3.03
C ASP A 326 58.65 3.54 -2.05
N GLY A 327 58.94 3.24 -0.78
CA GLY A 327 59.31 4.23 0.24
C GLY A 327 59.49 3.62 1.63
N ALA A 328 60.68 3.09 1.93
CA ALA A 328 61.10 2.65 3.25
C ALA A 328 61.22 3.82 4.27
N VAL A 329 60.99 3.55 5.56
CA VAL A 329 61.94 3.71 6.70
C VAL A 329 61.24 3.50 8.08
N ARG A 330 61.71 2.43 8.76
CA ARG A 330 62.01 2.13 10.19
C ARG A 330 61.29 2.81 11.39
N HIS A 331 60.74 1.91 12.24
CA HIS A 331 60.82 1.73 13.73
C HIS A 331 60.54 2.87 14.73
N VAL A 332 59.70 2.62 15.76
CA VAL A 332 60.03 2.09 17.12
C VAL A 332 58.72 1.54 17.78
N GLY A 333 58.86 0.55 18.71
CA GLY A 333 57.85 -0.31 19.36
C GLY A 333 56.83 0.36 20.30
N ASP A 334 55.99 -0.34 21.07
CA ASP A 334 56.12 -1.66 21.72
C ASP A 334 54.74 -2.35 21.95
N GLY A 335 54.75 -3.67 22.16
CA GLY A 335 53.74 -4.39 22.96
C GLY A 335 52.98 -5.55 22.30
N VAL A 336 53.40 -6.78 22.59
CA VAL A 336 52.79 -8.11 22.29
C VAL A 336 52.81 -8.88 23.65
N PRO A 337 51.90 -9.83 24.00
CA PRO A 337 51.17 -10.80 23.14
C PRO A 337 49.67 -11.06 23.47
N PRO A 338 49.01 -11.91 22.65
CA PRO A 338 47.99 -12.84 23.11
C PRO A 338 48.44 -14.31 22.99
N ASP A 339 48.20 -15.11 24.04
CA ASP A 339 48.25 -16.58 23.98
C ASP A 339 46.88 -17.14 23.61
N GLY A 340 46.88 -18.18 22.77
CA GLY A 340 45.72 -18.99 22.43
C GLY A 340 45.56 -20.21 23.33
N ALA A 341 44.44 -20.92 23.17
CA ALA A 341 44.37 -22.38 23.16
C ALA A 341 42.94 -22.84 22.86
N ALA A 342 42.85 -23.84 21.99
CA ALA A 342 41.69 -24.67 21.73
C ALA A 342 41.82 -26.01 22.47
N GLU A 343 40.70 -26.68 22.75
CA GLU A 343 40.48 -28.14 22.95
C GLU A 343 39.07 -28.33 23.57
N ALA A 344 38.32 -29.43 23.53
CA ALA A 344 38.01 -30.51 22.58
C ALA A 344 36.99 -31.45 23.31
N VAL A 345 35.86 -31.84 22.66
CA VAL A 345 35.23 -33.22 22.63
C VAL A 345 34.68 -33.80 23.99
N PRO A 346 33.77 -34.83 24.12
CA PRO A 346 33.30 -35.89 23.20
C PRO A 346 31.79 -36.20 23.07
N ALA A 347 31.57 -37.19 22.18
CA ALA A 347 30.39 -37.81 21.58
C ALA A 347 29.69 -38.95 22.37
N ALA A 348 28.52 -39.40 21.86
CA ALA A 348 28.00 -40.78 21.76
C ALA A 348 26.50 -40.74 21.35
N SER A 349 25.80 -41.70 20.73
CA SER A 349 26.04 -42.80 19.78
C SER A 349 24.66 -43.47 19.50
N SER A 350 24.59 -44.31 18.44
CA SER A 350 23.55 -45.32 18.11
C SER A 350 22.24 -44.83 17.42
N SER A 351 21.55 -45.56 16.55
CA SER A 351 21.79 -46.56 15.47
C SER A 351 20.40 -47.13 15.12
N GLY A 352 20.11 -47.49 13.85
CA GLY A 352 19.10 -48.55 13.59
C GLY A 352 18.12 -48.35 12.44
N SER A 353 18.36 -49.12 11.39
CA SER A 353 17.58 -49.37 10.17
C SER A 353 16.20 -50.04 10.38
N SER A 354 15.22 -49.79 9.49
CA SER A 354 14.73 -50.78 8.49
C SER A 354 13.28 -50.53 8.02
N ALA A 355 13.07 -50.84 6.75
CA ALA A 355 11.81 -50.78 6.00
C ALA A 355 10.85 -51.94 6.34
N VAL A 356 9.56 -51.85 5.95
CA VAL A 356 8.87 -52.79 5.03
C VAL A 356 7.36 -52.48 4.90
N ARG A 357 6.90 -52.72 3.67
CA ARG A 357 5.58 -52.72 3.00
C ARG A 357 4.34 -53.17 3.79
N GLY A 358 3.17 -52.70 3.32
CA GLY A 358 1.89 -53.44 3.42
C GLY A 358 0.61 -52.63 3.23
N LEU A 359 0.12 -52.50 1.99
CA LEU A 359 -1.33 -52.37 1.67
C LEU A 359 -2.02 -53.72 1.99
N PRO A 360 -3.38 -53.86 2.12
CA PRO A 360 -4.41 -53.18 1.32
C PRO A 360 -5.81 -52.91 1.96
N VAL A 361 -6.61 -52.11 1.24
CA VAL A 361 -8.05 -52.26 0.89
C VAL A 361 -9.06 -52.70 1.96
N GLN A 362 -10.10 -51.87 2.18
CA GLN A 362 -11.50 -52.31 2.03
C GLN A 362 -12.47 -51.15 1.71
N ARG A 363 -13.26 -51.37 0.66
CA ARG A 363 -14.45 -50.63 0.20
C ARG A 363 -15.71 -51.16 0.91
N GLN A 364 -16.81 -50.42 0.72
CA GLN A 364 -18.25 -50.74 0.86
C GLN A 364 -18.92 -50.18 2.13
N ALA A 365 -20.17 -49.69 2.10
CA ALA A 365 -21.15 -49.45 1.04
C ALA A 365 -22.28 -48.55 1.58
N CYS A 366 -23.11 -48.08 0.64
CA CYS A 366 -24.37 -47.36 0.78
C CYS A 366 -25.37 -47.92 1.80
N GLY A 367 -26.23 -47.04 2.30
CA GLY A 367 -27.54 -47.36 2.87
C GLY A 367 -28.43 -46.12 2.93
N ALA A 368 -29.50 -46.12 2.15
CA ALA A 368 -30.45 -45.03 1.99
C ALA A 368 -31.59 -45.06 3.04
N MET A 369 -32.38 -43.98 3.01
CA MET A 369 -33.84 -43.91 3.15
C MET A 369 -34.50 -43.44 4.47
N GLN A 370 -35.47 -42.54 4.24
CA GLN A 370 -36.78 -42.33 4.90
C GLN A 370 -36.97 -41.23 5.98
N SER A 371 -37.45 -40.09 5.46
CA SER A 371 -38.67 -39.35 5.85
C SER A 371 -39.39 -39.65 7.16
N CYS A 372 -39.76 -38.59 7.90
CA CYS A 372 -41.11 -38.39 8.42
C CYS A 372 -41.44 -36.91 8.59
N SER A 373 -42.71 -36.61 8.30
CA SER A 373 -43.41 -35.34 8.15
C SER A 373 -44.26 -34.97 9.38
N GLY A 374 -44.69 -33.71 9.48
CA GLY A 374 -45.87 -33.28 10.26
C GLY A 374 -45.66 -31.93 10.96
N SER A 375 -46.14 -30.80 10.40
CA SER A 375 -47.47 -30.16 10.64
C SER A 375 -47.53 -29.40 11.98
N SER A 376 -48.06 -28.19 12.15
CA SER A 376 -48.92 -27.30 11.35
C SER A 376 -49.10 -25.94 12.10
N LEU A 377 -49.43 -24.90 11.33
CA LEU A 377 -49.86 -23.50 11.62
C LEU A 377 -51.15 -23.41 12.53
N PRO A 378 -51.89 -22.27 12.77
CA PRO A 378 -51.93 -20.95 12.05
C PRO A 378 -52.36 -19.66 12.83
N VAL A 379 -52.61 -18.57 12.05
CA VAL A 379 -53.66 -17.49 12.16
C VAL A 379 -53.13 -16.05 12.37
N ARG A 380 -53.04 -15.20 11.31
CA ARG A 380 -53.92 -14.09 10.80
C ARG A 380 -53.98 -12.83 11.72
N GLN A 381 -54.04 -11.55 11.29
CA GLN A 381 -54.85 -10.91 10.22
C GLN A 381 -54.51 -9.38 10.04
N MET A 382 -54.61 -8.85 8.79
CA MET A 382 -55.20 -7.54 8.32
C MET A 382 -54.78 -6.16 8.94
N GLN A 383 -54.85 -4.95 8.32
CA GLN A 383 -55.04 -4.34 6.98
C GLN A 383 -55.04 -2.78 7.17
N ARG A 384 -55.00 -1.99 6.06
CA ARG A 384 -55.36 -0.54 5.83
C ARG A 384 -54.20 0.48 5.91
N GLN A 385 -53.78 1.12 4.81
CA GLN A 385 -54.36 2.24 4.01
C GLN A 385 -54.42 3.60 4.72
N HIS A 386 -53.71 4.61 4.18
CA HIS A 386 -54.26 5.92 3.74
C HIS A 386 -53.16 6.86 3.18
N SER A 387 -53.37 7.36 1.96
CA SER A 387 -52.91 8.69 1.50
C SER A 387 -54.05 9.70 1.71
N PRO A 388 -53.79 11.02 1.62
CA PRO A 388 -54.19 11.72 0.39
C PRO A 388 -53.28 12.88 -0.07
N CYS A 389 -53.52 13.24 -1.33
CA CYS A 389 -53.03 14.34 -2.16
C CYS A 389 -53.31 15.76 -1.62
N TYR A 390 -52.49 16.74 -2.03
CA TYR A 390 -52.99 18.03 -2.55
C TYR A 390 -52.05 18.64 -3.59
N SER A 391 -52.66 19.02 -4.71
CA SER A 391 -52.14 19.71 -5.90
C SER A 391 -52.06 21.23 -5.71
N ARG A 392 -51.12 21.90 -6.40
CA ARG A 392 -51.45 23.03 -7.29
C ARG A 392 -50.29 23.45 -8.20
N THR A 393 -50.69 23.71 -9.43
CA THR A 393 -50.01 24.18 -10.64
C THR A 393 -49.58 25.65 -10.59
N ALA A 394 -48.46 26.00 -11.23
CA ALA A 394 -48.35 27.19 -12.08
C ALA A 394 -47.09 27.14 -12.97
N SER A 395 -47.32 27.37 -14.25
CA SER A 395 -46.39 27.48 -15.36
C SER A 395 -45.55 28.78 -15.33
N SER A 396 -44.28 28.70 -15.72
CA SER A 396 -43.70 29.68 -16.65
C SER A 396 -42.37 29.18 -17.23
N SER A 397 -42.34 29.16 -18.55
CA SER A 397 -41.24 28.81 -19.44
C SER A 397 -40.00 29.70 -19.21
N ARG A 398 -38.81 29.08 -19.11
CA ARG A 398 -37.54 29.67 -19.57
C ARG A 398 -36.56 28.54 -19.92
N ARG A 399 -36.27 28.42 -21.23
CA ARG A 399 -35.07 27.74 -21.73
C ARG A 399 -33.86 28.53 -21.26
N LEU A 400 -32.87 27.86 -20.68
CA LEU A 400 -31.46 28.25 -20.77
C LEU A 400 -30.55 27.09 -20.33
N LEU A 401 -29.88 26.53 -21.34
CA LEU A 401 -28.52 25.98 -21.38
C LEU A 401 -27.97 25.12 -20.22
N ARG A 402 -27.69 23.87 -20.60
CA ARG A 402 -26.67 22.91 -20.11
C ARG A 402 -25.61 23.46 -19.13
N SER A 403 -25.51 22.78 -17.98
CA SER A 403 -24.26 22.13 -17.54
C SER A 403 -24.58 21.10 -16.45
N GLN A 404 -24.58 19.82 -16.77
CA GLN A 404 -24.66 18.76 -15.75
C GLN A 404 -23.31 18.70 -15.02
N GLY A 405 -23.28 19.21 -13.79
CA GLY A 405 -22.21 18.97 -12.84
C GLY A 405 -22.28 17.55 -12.32
N LEU A 406 -21.57 16.63 -12.98
CA LEU A 406 -21.25 15.32 -12.42
C LEU A 406 -20.31 15.52 -11.22
N VAL A 407 -20.84 15.27 -10.02
CA VAL A 407 -20.05 15.18 -8.78
C VAL A 407 -19.08 14.01 -8.93
N ARG A 408 -17.78 14.32 -8.90
CA ARG A 408 -16.67 13.41 -9.21
C ARG A 408 -16.21 12.66 -7.96
N SER A 409 -16.05 11.34 -8.07
CA SER A 409 -15.55 10.48 -7.00
C SER A 409 -14.31 9.69 -7.44
N SER A 410 -13.29 9.73 -6.60
CA SER A 410 -12.12 8.85 -6.59
C SER A 410 -12.30 7.78 -5.51
N LEU A 411 -11.61 6.64 -5.55
CA LEU A 411 -11.72 5.62 -4.49
C LEU A 411 -10.36 5.09 -4.08
N VAL A 412 -10.14 4.99 -2.78
CA VAL A 412 -9.03 4.20 -2.23
C VAL A 412 -9.63 2.87 -1.77
N LEU A 413 -9.27 1.78 -2.44
CA LEU A 413 -9.60 0.44 -1.98
C LEU A 413 -8.54 -0.02 -1.00
N ALA A 414 -8.88 -0.09 0.28
CA ALA A 414 -8.03 -0.87 1.17
C ALA A 414 -8.27 -2.36 0.91
N SER A 415 -7.41 -2.99 0.12
CA SER A 415 -7.08 -4.39 0.36
C SER A 415 -6.59 -4.44 1.78
N ALA A 416 -7.19 -5.33 2.54
CA ALA A 416 -6.83 -5.73 3.86
C ALA A 416 -5.71 -4.97 4.52
N VAL A 417 -6.10 -3.90 5.18
CA VAL A 417 -5.20 -3.17 6.02
C VAL A 417 -5.30 -3.78 7.41
N ARG A 418 -4.16 -4.25 7.90
CA ARG A 418 -3.58 -3.84 9.20
C ARG A 418 -4.25 -2.56 9.73
N GLN A 419 -5.47 -2.65 10.24
CA GLN A 419 -6.09 -1.52 10.91
C GLN A 419 -5.29 -1.30 12.18
N LYS A 420 -4.74 -0.10 12.32
CA LYS A 420 -3.90 0.29 13.45
C LYS A 420 -4.79 1.09 14.39
N ALA A 421 -4.70 0.74 15.67
CA ALA A 421 -5.33 1.41 16.79
C ALA A 421 -4.21 1.52 17.85
N CYS A 422 -3.44 2.60 17.83
CA CYS A 422 -2.31 2.81 18.74
C CYS A 422 -2.81 3.10 20.14
N VAL A 423 -2.50 2.33 21.18
CA VAL A 423 -2.63 2.78 22.57
C VAL A 423 -1.24 2.62 23.17
N ARG A 424 -0.59 3.72 23.56
CA ARG A 424 0.56 3.67 24.46
C ARG A 424 0.06 3.56 25.91
N LEU A 425 0.66 2.63 26.65
CA LEU A 425 0.76 2.67 28.10
C LEU A 425 1.75 3.76 28.50
#